data_AF-A0A8H5A3I0-F1
#
_entry.id   AF-A0A8H5A3I0-F1
#
_cell.length_a   1.000
_cell.length_b   1.000
_cell.length_c   1.000
_cell.angle_alpha   90.00
_cell.angle_beta   90.00
_cell.angle_gamma   90.00
#
_symmetry.space_group_name_H-M   'P 1'
#
loop_
_entity.id
_entity.type
_entity.pdbx_description
1 polymer ?
#
loop_
_entity_poly.entity_id
_entity_poly.type
_entity_poly.pdbx_seq_one_letter_code
_entity_poly.pdbx_strand_id
1 'polypeptide(L)'
;MMIPRSNSPQAREAPLTGPNAFVIACFLAIAMYNFIELNYCILITFQRWGGLYFWSFVAATWGILPYTIGFTLKNFRPETNPYIYVTLIVVGWWPMVTGQSLVLYSRLHLVLRHPRILRAVLIAIYVDAVICYVPTTILVYGSNSSNPGPFVNPYSVWEKVQVTIFFLQELVISGLYILATTKFLRVTAITRRDGHRDVMRHLIGVSILIIVLDITILAFEYANLYSLQTSYKALAYSVKLKLEFSILNRLVAVMQGRRVSSSTGAARASSSTGVPSSST
;
A
#
# COMPACT_ATOMS: atom_id res chain seq x y z
N MET A 1 49.93 -21.55 -29.04
CA MET A 1 48.73 -22.38 -28.80
C MET A 1 47.66 -21.46 -28.26
N MET A 2 46.63 -21.19 -29.06
CA MET A 2 45.60 -20.16 -28.82
C MET A 2 44.72 -20.51 -27.62
N ILE A 3 44.55 -19.56 -26.72
CA ILE A 3 43.51 -19.56 -25.69
C ILE A 3 42.19 -19.21 -26.40
N PRO A 4 41.17 -20.09 -26.41
CA PRO A 4 39.87 -19.72 -26.97
C PRO A 4 39.21 -18.73 -26.00
N ARG A 5 39.07 -17.47 -26.43
CA ARG A 5 38.14 -16.51 -25.81
C ARG A 5 36.72 -17.01 -26.05
N SER A 6 36.05 -17.49 -24.99
CA SER A 6 34.61 -17.74 -25.02
C SER A 6 33.84 -16.41 -25.02
N ASN A 7 33.76 -15.79 -26.19
CA ASN A 7 32.75 -14.77 -26.47
C ASN A 7 31.42 -15.50 -26.71
N SER A 8 30.62 -15.68 -25.65
CA SER A 8 29.19 -15.97 -25.77
C SER A 8 28.40 -14.85 -25.08
N PRO A 9 27.82 -13.91 -25.85
CA PRO A 9 26.88 -12.95 -25.30
C PRO A 9 25.55 -13.65 -24.99
N GLN A 10 24.94 -13.31 -23.85
CA GLN A 10 23.64 -13.78 -23.36
C GLN A 10 23.63 -15.14 -22.63
N ALA A 11 24.09 -15.14 -21.38
CA ALA A 11 23.45 -15.97 -20.36
C ALA A 11 22.04 -15.39 -20.09
N ARG A 12 21.10 -15.66 -21.01
CA ARG A 12 19.67 -15.42 -20.77
C ARG A 12 19.24 -16.43 -19.70
N GLU A 13 18.82 -15.93 -18.54
CA GLU A 13 18.24 -16.77 -17.48
C GLU A 13 17.13 -17.63 -18.10
N ALA A 14 17.18 -18.94 -17.87
CA ALA A 14 16.11 -19.83 -18.30
C ALA A 14 14.80 -19.40 -17.62
N PRO A 15 13.63 -19.54 -18.29
CA PRO A 15 12.35 -19.26 -17.67
C PRO A 15 12.22 -19.99 -16.33
N LEU A 16 11.63 -19.33 -15.33
CA LEU A 16 11.42 -19.96 -14.03
C LEU A 16 10.52 -21.20 -14.20
N THR A 17 11.05 -22.36 -13.82
CA THR A 17 10.38 -23.65 -13.89
C THR A 17 10.31 -24.29 -12.50
N GLY A 18 9.27 -25.10 -12.26
CA GLY A 18 9.07 -25.83 -11.00
C GLY A 18 8.11 -25.17 -9.99
N PRO A 19 8.06 -25.67 -8.73
CA PRO A 19 7.07 -25.27 -7.73
C PRO A 19 7.03 -23.75 -7.45
N ASN A 20 8.20 -23.11 -7.42
CA ASN A 20 8.30 -21.67 -7.18
C ASN A 20 7.67 -20.84 -8.30
N ALA A 21 7.73 -21.31 -9.54
CA ALA A 21 7.13 -20.63 -10.68
C ALA A 21 5.59 -20.58 -10.56
N PHE A 22 4.97 -21.67 -10.08
CA PHE A 22 3.52 -21.70 -9.82
C PHE A 22 3.13 -20.72 -8.70
N VAL A 23 3.89 -20.69 -7.60
CA VAL A 23 3.62 -19.75 -6.50
C VAL A 23 3.74 -18.30 -6.96
N ILE A 24 4.79 -17.98 -7.71
CA ILE A 24 5.00 -16.65 -8.31
C ILE A 24 3.84 -16.29 -9.23
N ALA A 25 3.43 -17.21 -10.13
CA ALA A 25 2.29 -16.99 -11.02
C ALA A 25 1.01 -16.73 -10.25
N CYS A 26 0.73 -17.48 -9.18
CA CYS A 26 -0.44 -17.28 -8.33
C CYS A 26 -0.42 -15.90 -7.65
N PHE A 27 0.71 -15.48 -7.08
CA PHE A 27 0.81 -14.15 -6.44
C PHE A 27 0.57 -13.01 -7.44
N LEU A 28 1.17 -13.08 -8.63
CA LEU A 28 0.99 -12.09 -9.68
C LEU A 28 -0.46 -12.09 -10.22
N ALA A 29 -1.04 -13.27 -10.43
CA ALA A 29 -2.42 -13.40 -10.89
C ALA A 29 -3.43 -12.82 -9.88
N ILE A 30 -3.26 -13.11 -8.59
CA ILE A 30 -4.11 -12.54 -7.54
C ILE A 30 -3.92 -11.02 -7.45
N ALA A 31 -2.70 -10.50 -7.62
CA ALA A 31 -2.45 -9.06 -7.66
C ALA A 31 -3.20 -8.38 -8.82
N MET A 32 -3.20 -8.99 -10.02
CA MET A 32 -3.98 -8.52 -11.17
C MET A 32 -5.49 -8.59 -10.93
N TYR A 33 -5.98 -9.67 -10.32
CA TYR A 33 -7.38 -9.78 -9.92
C TYR A 33 -7.79 -8.66 -8.95
N ASN A 34 -6.98 -8.45 -7.89
CA ASN A 34 -7.21 -7.40 -6.91
C ASN A 34 -7.16 -6.01 -7.56
N PHE A 35 -6.30 -5.78 -8.57
CA PHE A 35 -6.30 -4.54 -9.33
C PHE A 35 -7.66 -4.26 -9.99
N ILE A 36 -8.27 -5.26 -10.64
CA ILE A 36 -9.60 -5.11 -11.27
C ILE A 36 -10.66 -4.79 -10.21
N GLU A 37 -10.67 -5.54 -9.11
CA GLU A 37 -11.62 -5.35 -8.02
C GLU A 37 -11.46 -3.97 -7.36
N LEU A 38 -10.22 -3.52 -7.13
CA LEU A 38 -9.93 -2.20 -6.57
C LEU A 38 -10.42 -1.08 -7.50
N ASN A 39 -10.25 -1.21 -8.82
CA ASN A 39 -10.80 -0.23 -9.76
C ASN A 39 -12.33 -0.18 -9.72
N TYR A 40 -12.98 -1.35 -9.66
CA TYR A 40 -14.43 -1.42 -9.49
C TYR A 40 -14.89 -0.74 -8.19
N CYS A 41 -14.21 -1.02 -7.08
CA CYS A 41 -14.43 -0.38 -5.79
C CYS A 41 -14.24 1.15 -5.83
N ILE A 42 -13.22 1.63 -6.54
CA ILE A 42 -12.95 3.07 -6.73
C ILE A 42 -14.13 3.74 -7.44
N LEU A 43 -14.57 3.17 -8.56
CA LEU A 43 -15.63 3.75 -9.40
C LEU A 43 -16.97 3.87 -8.67
N ILE A 44 -17.31 2.89 -7.83
CA ILE A 44 -18.60 2.88 -7.11
C ILE A 44 -18.58 3.80 -5.89
N THR A 45 -17.44 3.89 -5.20
CA THR A 45 -17.39 4.50 -3.86
C THR A 45 -17.07 5.99 -3.92
N PHE A 46 -16.19 6.41 -4.83
CA PHE A 46 -15.76 7.80 -4.89
C PHE A 46 -16.73 8.67 -5.70
N GLN A 47 -17.64 9.33 -4.98
CA GLN A 47 -18.54 10.34 -5.52
C GLN A 47 -17.86 11.70 -5.79
N ARG A 48 -16.64 11.92 -5.25
CA ARG A 48 -15.85 13.14 -5.46
C ARG A 48 -14.39 12.80 -5.76
N TRP A 49 -13.91 13.20 -6.93
CA TRP A 49 -12.61 12.79 -7.50
C TRP A 49 -11.47 13.79 -7.19
N GLY A 50 -11.45 14.35 -5.97
CA GLY A 50 -10.67 15.57 -5.69
C GLY A 50 -9.81 15.57 -4.43
N GLY A 51 -9.59 14.42 -3.78
CA GLY A 51 -8.84 14.34 -2.52
C GLY A 51 -7.44 13.73 -2.67
N LEU A 52 -6.49 14.11 -1.81
CA LEU A 52 -5.18 13.45 -1.71
C LEU A 52 -5.33 11.93 -1.55
N TYR A 53 -6.28 11.48 -0.72
CA TYR A 53 -6.61 10.06 -0.58
C TYR A 53 -6.93 9.42 -1.92
N PHE A 54 -7.83 10.02 -2.69
CA PHE A 54 -8.30 9.48 -3.97
C PHE A 54 -7.14 9.34 -4.96
N TRP A 55 -6.37 10.41 -5.18
CA TRP A 55 -5.25 10.37 -6.10
C TRP A 55 -4.15 9.41 -5.66
N SER A 56 -3.87 9.33 -4.36
CA SER A 56 -2.87 8.38 -3.82
C SER A 56 -3.34 6.93 -3.98
N PHE A 57 -4.63 6.67 -3.73
CA PHE A 57 -5.22 5.34 -3.87
C PHE A 57 -5.28 4.87 -5.32
N VAL A 58 -5.66 5.77 -6.24
CA VAL A 58 -5.64 5.52 -7.69
C VAL A 58 -4.21 5.27 -8.17
N ALA A 59 -3.26 6.14 -7.81
CA ALA A 59 -1.86 5.97 -8.18
C ALA A 59 -1.29 4.65 -7.67
N ALA A 60 -1.55 4.29 -6.41
CA ALA A 60 -1.12 3.02 -5.83
C ALA A 60 -1.70 1.82 -6.59
N THR A 61 -3.00 1.87 -6.88
CA THR A 61 -3.71 0.81 -7.62
C THR A 61 -3.15 0.67 -9.03
N TRP A 62 -3.00 1.77 -9.76
CA TRP A 62 -2.48 1.78 -11.13
C TRP A 62 -1.00 1.44 -11.22
N GLY A 63 -0.22 1.58 -10.15
CA GLY A 63 1.16 1.08 -10.08
C GLY A 63 1.26 -0.44 -10.07
N ILE A 64 0.27 -1.15 -9.52
CA ILE A 64 0.28 -2.62 -9.40
C ILE A 64 0.30 -3.28 -10.78
N LEU A 65 -0.47 -2.77 -11.75
CA LEU A 65 -0.60 -3.38 -13.07
C LEU A 65 0.75 -3.44 -13.84
N PRO A 66 1.43 -2.32 -14.14
CA PRO A 66 2.72 -2.35 -14.83
C PRO A 66 3.78 -3.08 -14.01
N TYR A 67 3.77 -2.97 -12.67
CA TYR A 67 4.68 -3.74 -11.81
C TYR A 67 4.51 -5.26 -12.02
N THR A 68 3.27 -5.73 -11.99
CA THR A 68 2.93 -7.14 -12.15
C THR A 68 3.23 -7.64 -13.57
N ILE A 69 2.89 -6.86 -14.61
CA ILE A 69 3.22 -7.19 -16.01
C ILE A 69 4.73 -7.28 -16.19
N GLY A 70 5.48 -6.32 -15.65
CA GLY A 70 6.95 -6.31 -15.73
C GLY A 70 7.58 -7.55 -15.10
N PHE A 71 7.13 -7.97 -13.91
CA PHE A 71 7.61 -9.21 -13.30
C PHE A 71 7.13 -10.48 -14.01
N THR A 72 5.93 -10.49 -14.60
CA THR A 72 5.50 -11.61 -15.45
C THR A 72 6.42 -11.77 -16.66
N LEU A 73 6.76 -10.67 -17.34
CA LEU A 73 7.69 -10.70 -18.46
C LEU A 73 9.09 -11.15 -18.03
N LYS A 74 9.62 -10.58 -16.93
CA LYS A 74 10.93 -10.96 -16.39
C LYS A 74 11.03 -12.45 -16.05
N ASN A 75 9.99 -13.01 -15.42
CA ASN A 75 10.02 -14.37 -14.88
C ASN A 75 9.68 -15.46 -15.93
N PHE A 76 8.75 -15.18 -16.85
CA PHE A 76 8.20 -16.18 -17.78
C PHE A 76 8.56 -15.93 -19.25
N ARG A 77 9.07 -14.73 -19.59
CA ARG A 77 9.42 -14.32 -20.96
C ARG A 77 10.79 -13.60 -21.01
N PRO A 78 11.87 -14.20 -20.49
CA PRO A 78 13.19 -13.59 -20.42
C PRO A 78 13.80 -13.29 -21.81
N GLU A 79 13.24 -13.85 -22.88
CA GLU A 79 13.57 -13.52 -24.27
C GLU A 79 13.21 -12.07 -24.66
N THR A 80 12.31 -11.44 -23.91
CA THR A 80 11.90 -10.04 -24.10
C THR A 80 13.06 -9.10 -23.80
N ASN A 81 13.11 -7.95 -24.47
CA ASN A 81 14.14 -6.94 -24.22
C ASN A 81 14.15 -6.52 -22.72
N PRO A 82 15.31 -6.66 -22.02
CA PRO A 82 15.46 -6.30 -20.61
C PRO A 82 14.96 -4.92 -20.23
N TYR A 83 15.19 -3.94 -21.10
CA TYR A 83 14.78 -2.56 -20.85
C TYR A 83 13.25 -2.43 -20.78
N ILE A 84 12.48 -3.26 -21.48
CA ILE A 84 11.01 -3.18 -21.46
C ILE A 84 10.46 -3.61 -20.10
N TYR A 85 10.82 -4.82 -19.64
CA TYR A 85 10.29 -5.32 -18.37
C TYR A 85 10.83 -4.53 -17.18
N VAL A 86 12.08 -4.06 -17.22
CA VAL A 86 12.64 -3.20 -16.16
C VAL A 86 11.90 -1.87 -16.10
N THR A 87 11.62 -1.24 -17.24
CA THR A 87 10.86 0.02 -17.27
C THR A 87 9.47 -0.15 -16.68
N LEU A 88 8.76 -1.23 -17.03
CA LEU A 88 7.45 -1.52 -16.45
C LEU A 88 7.51 -1.72 -14.92
N ILE A 89 8.53 -2.44 -14.43
CA ILE A 89 8.76 -2.63 -12.99
C ILE A 89 8.97 -1.28 -12.30
N VAL A 90 9.87 -0.44 -12.81
CA VAL A 90 10.21 0.86 -12.19
C VAL A 90 9.01 1.81 -12.21
N VAL A 91 8.36 1.95 -13.37
CA VAL A 91 7.19 2.83 -13.55
C VAL A 91 6.01 2.38 -12.69
N GLY A 92 5.84 1.08 -12.45
CA GLY A 92 4.81 0.58 -11.54
C GLY A 92 5.18 0.72 -10.07
N TRP A 93 6.44 0.46 -9.72
CA TRP A 93 6.91 0.46 -8.34
C TRP A 93 6.81 1.83 -7.67
N TRP A 94 7.18 2.90 -8.36
CA TRP A 94 7.14 4.28 -7.82
C TRP A 94 5.74 4.69 -7.33
N PRO A 95 4.69 4.72 -8.17
CA PRO A 95 3.35 5.10 -7.74
C PRO A 95 2.75 4.07 -6.79
N MET A 96 3.09 2.78 -6.90
CA MET A 96 2.61 1.74 -5.98
C MET A 96 3.06 2.00 -4.54
N VAL A 97 4.36 2.20 -4.30
CA VAL A 97 4.92 2.36 -2.96
C VAL A 97 4.66 3.74 -2.38
N THR A 98 4.88 4.81 -3.15
CA THR A 98 4.57 6.17 -2.68
C THR A 98 3.07 6.33 -2.46
N GLY A 99 2.24 5.85 -3.39
CA GLY A 99 0.79 5.94 -3.27
C GLY A 99 0.28 5.25 -2.01
N GLN A 100 0.78 4.05 -1.70
CA GLN A 100 0.43 3.34 -0.47
C GLN A 100 0.79 4.12 0.79
N SER A 101 1.99 4.69 0.84
CA SER A 101 2.45 5.52 1.96
C SER A 101 1.59 6.78 2.15
N LEU A 102 1.16 7.39 1.05
CA LEU A 102 0.28 8.55 1.06
C LEU A 102 -1.18 8.20 1.43
N VAL A 103 -1.66 6.99 1.11
CA VAL A 103 -2.96 6.49 1.60
C VAL A 103 -2.94 6.36 3.12
N LEU A 104 -1.91 5.74 3.68
CA LEU A 104 -1.69 5.64 5.12
C LEU A 104 -1.61 7.03 5.78
N TYR A 105 -0.84 7.96 5.18
CA TYR A 105 -0.76 9.34 5.64
C TYR A 105 -2.12 10.05 5.62
N SER A 106 -2.88 9.92 4.53
CA SER A 106 -4.20 10.53 4.42
C SER A 106 -5.17 10.01 5.48
N ARG A 107 -5.04 8.73 5.90
CA ARG A 107 -5.81 8.19 7.03
C ARG A 107 -5.35 8.76 8.35
N LEU A 108 -4.04 8.82 8.58
CA LEU A 108 -3.47 9.40 9.79
C LEU A 108 -3.93 10.85 9.96
N HIS A 109 -3.99 11.62 8.88
CA HIS A 109 -4.49 13.00 8.86
C HIS A 109 -5.96 13.13 9.32
N LEU A 110 -6.80 12.11 9.09
CA LEU A 110 -8.20 12.13 9.54
C LEU A 110 -8.35 11.90 11.05
N VAL A 111 -7.44 11.14 11.66
CA VAL A 111 -7.53 10.75 13.08
C VAL A 111 -6.67 11.67 13.97
N LEU A 112 -5.44 11.98 13.52
CA LEU A 112 -4.49 12.81 14.26
C LEU A 112 -4.64 14.27 13.84
N ARG A 113 -4.93 15.17 14.79
CA ARG A 113 -5.09 16.61 14.53
C ARG A 113 -3.81 17.44 14.75
N HIS A 114 -2.67 16.80 15.00
CA HIS A 114 -1.44 17.50 15.35
C HIS A 114 -0.60 17.83 14.09
N PRO A 115 -0.59 19.10 13.62
CA PRO A 115 -0.06 19.45 12.30
C PRO A 115 1.44 19.26 12.16
N ARG A 116 2.22 19.41 13.26
CA ARG A 116 3.67 19.23 13.21
C ARG A 116 4.08 17.78 12.93
N ILE A 117 3.36 16.81 13.51
CA ILE A 117 3.66 15.39 13.33
C ILE A 117 3.28 14.99 11.90
N LEU A 118 2.12 15.43 11.42
CA LEU A 118 1.69 15.16 10.05
C LEU A 118 2.68 15.72 9.03
N ARG A 119 3.15 16.96 9.20
CA ARG A 119 4.18 17.54 8.32
C ARG A 119 5.49 16.75 8.37
N ALA A 120 5.94 16.34 9.57
CA ALA A 120 7.14 15.53 9.69
C ALA A 120 7.01 14.18 8.99
N VAL A 121 5.87 13.50 9.12
CA VAL A 121 5.58 12.24 8.42
C VAL A 121 5.56 12.45 6.91
N LEU A 122 4.92 13.51 6.42
CA LEU A 122 4.88 13.79 4.99
C LEU A 122 6.28 14.08 4.43
N ILE A 123 7.10 14.85 5.16
CA ILE A 123 8.49 15.11 4.79
C ILE A 123 9.28 13.80 4.74
N ALA A 124 9.12 12.92 5.74
CA ALA A 124 9.78 11.62 5.75
C ALA A 124 9.42 10.79 4.50
N ILE A 125 8.13 10.73 4.12
CA ILE A 125 7.68 10.03 2.91
C ILE A 125 8.39 10.55 1.64
N TYR A 126 8.49 11.88 1.49
CA TYR A 126 9.16 12.47 0.32
C TYR A 126 10.66 12.22 0.32
N VAL A 127 11.31 12.33 1.48
CA VAL A 127 12.75 12.11 1.62
C VAL A 127 13.10 10.66 1.29
N ASP A 128 12.38 9.70 1.86
CA ASP A 128 12.61 8.27 1.63
C ASP A 128 12.32 7.90 0.16
N ALA A 129 11.28 8.47 -0.45
CA ALA A 129 11.00 8.27 -1.87
C ALA A 129 12.18 8.74 -2.75
N VAL A 130 12.71 9.94 -2.53
CA VAL A 130 13.84 10.46 -3.34
C VAL A 130 15.10 9.64 -3.11
N ILE A 131 15.44 9.35 -1.85
CA ILE A 131 16.66 8.61 -1.49
C ILE A 131 16.61 7.18 -2.03
N CYS A 132 15.45 6.52 -2.00
CA CYS A 132 15.34 5.13 -2.45
C CYS A 132 15.15 5.01 -3.97
N TYR A 133 14.42 5.93 -4.61
CA TYR A 133 14.04 5.74 -6.03
C TYR A 133 15.20 5.89 -6.98
N VAL A 134 16.07 6.88 -6.76
CA VAL A 134 17.19 7.18 -7.66
C VAL A 134 18.20 6.03 -7.69
N PRO A 135 18.78 5.57 -6.56
CA PRO A 135 19.79 4.52 -6.59
C PRO A 135 19.22 3.18 -7.04
N THR A 136 18.01 2.83 -6.61
CA THR A 136 17.36 1.57 -7.02
C THR A 136 17.12 1.52 -8.52
N THR A 137 16.69 2.63 -9.13
CA THR A 137 16.49 2.69 -10.58
C THR A 137 17.81 2.48 -11.32
N ILE A 138 18.88 3.18 -10.90
CA ILE A 138 20.22 3.03 -11.52
C ILE A 138 20.71 1.58 -11.38
N LEU A 139 20.61 0.99 -10.19
CA LEU A 139 21.10 -0.35 -9.91
C LEU A 139 20.30 -1.44 -10.63
N VAL A 140 18.97 -1.30 -10.76
CA VAL A 140 18.14 -2.30 -11.43
C VAL A 140 18.37 -2.30 -12.95
N TYR A 141 18.51 -1.11 -13.56
CA TYR A 141 18.89 -1.00 -14.98
C TYR A 141 20.31 -1.51 -15.22
N GLY A 142 21.26 -1.14 -14.35
CA GLY A 142 22.64 -1.62 -14.43
C GLY A 142 22.74 -3.15 -14.34
N SER A 143 21.98 -3.76 -13.42
CA SER A 143 21.94 -5.22 -13.23
C SER A 143 21.29 -5.99 -14.38
N ASN A 144 20.51 -5.32 -15.23
CA ASN A 144 19.86 -5.89 -16.41
C ASN A 144 20.48 -5.39 -17.73
N SER A 145 21.63 -4.70 -17.66
CA SER A 145 22.35 -4.19 -18.82
C SER A 145 23.27 -5.26 -19.43
N SER A 146 23.94 -4.91 -20.54
CA SER A 146 24.93 -5.76 -21.19
C SER A 146 26.16 -6.08 -20.30
N ASN A 147 26.38 -5.35 -19.22
CA ASN A 147 27.45 -5.59 -18.24
C ASN A 147 26.91 -5.58 -16.80
N PRO A 148 26.27 -6.67 -16.35
CA PRO A 148 25.57 -6.72 -15.07
C PRO A 148 26.50 -6.89 -13.86
N GLY A 149 27.71 -7.44 -14.05
CA GLY A 149 28.62 -7.85 -12.96
C GLY A 149 28.87 -6.79 -11.87
N PRO A 150 29.16 -5.52 -12.21
CA PRO A 150 29.40 -4.47 -11.22
C PRO A 150 28.16 -4.06 -10.41
N PHE A 151 26.95 -4.32 -10.91
CA PHE A 151 25.70 -3.77 -10.35
C PHE A 151 24.89 -4.79 -9.54
N VAL A 152 25.04 -6.09 -9.80
CA VAL A 152 24.24 -7.14 -9.14
C VAL A 152 24.47 -7.19 -7.63
N ASN A 153 25.72 -7.16 -7.18
CA ASN A 153 26.02 -7.22 -5.75
C ASN A 153 25.57 -5.95 -5.01
N PRO A 154 25.92 -4.72 -5.48
CA PRO A 154 25.37 -3.50 -4.90
C PRO A 154 23.84 -3.45 -4.90
N TYR A 155 23.17 -3.92 -5.97
CA TYR A 155 21.72 -4.03 -6.03
C TYR A 155 21.17 -4.93 -4.91
N SER A 156 21.76 -6.10 -4.70
CA SER A 156 21.30 -7.04 -3.66
C SER A 156 21.40 -6.49 -2.24
N VAL A 157 22.43 -5.69 -1.95
CA VAL A 157 22.63 -5.06 -0.63
C VAL A 157 21.70 -3.86 -0.48
N TRP A 158 21.64 -3.01 -1.50
CA TRP A 158 20.79 -1.83 -1.51
C TRP A 158 19.30 -2.20 -1.42
N GLU A 159 18.89 -3.30 -2.06
CA GLU A 159 17.50 -3.77 -2.02
C GLU A 159 17.02 -4.05 -0.59
N LYS A 160 17.84 -4.73 0.22
CA LYS A 160 17.57 -4.98 1.63
C LYS A 160 17.43 -3.69 2.42
N VAL A 161 18.32 -2.73 2.17
CA VAL A 161 18.31 -1.42 2.82
C VAL A 161 17.02 -0.65 2.47
N GLN A 162 16.67 -0.51 1.19
CA GLN A 162 15.47 0.22 0.79
C GLN A 162 14.19 -0.44 1.32
N VAL A 163 14.09 -1.78 1.30
CA VAL A 163 12.90 -2.49 1.79
C VAL A 163 12.75 -2.27 3.30
N THR A 164 13.86 -2.22 4.03
CA THR A 164 13.88 -1.90 5.45
C THR A 164 13.47 -0.46 5.73
N ILE A 165 13.93 0.51 4.92
CA ILE A 165 13.52 1.93 5.04
C ILE A 165 12.00 2.06 4.86
N PHE A 166 11.45 1.51 3.77
CA PHE A 166 10.00 1.55 3.53
C PHE A 166 9.21 0.83 4.62
N PHE A 167 9.71 -0.32 5.11
CA PHE A 167 9.11 -1.03 6.24
C PHE A 167 9.05 -0.15 7.50
N LEU A 168 10.16 0.50 7.87
CA LEU A 168 10.21 1.37 9.03
C LEU A 168 9.27 2.57 8.87
N GLN A 169 9.20 3.16 7.67
CA GLN A 169 8.28 4.24 7.36
C GLN A 169 6.82 3.80 7.54
N GLU A 170 6.41 2.68 6.92
CA GLU A 170 5.04 2.15 7.02
C GLU A 170 4.70 1.75 8.47
N LEU A 171 5.66 1.20 9.22
CA LEU A 171 5.52 0.85 10.63
C LEU A 171 5.29 2.09 11.51
N VAL A 172 6.05 3.17 11.28
CA VAL A 172 5.89 4.42 12.03
C VAL A 172 4.53 5.05 11.76
N ILE A 173 4.09 5.12 10.48
CA ILE A 173 2.79 5.71 10.12
C ILE A 173 1.65 4.88 10.73
N SER A 174 1.72 3.55 10.60
CA SER A 174 0.72 2.63 11.14
C SER A 174 0.69 2.65 12.68
N GLY A 175 1.85 2.74 13.33
CA GLY A 175 1.96 2.87 14.78
C GLY A 175 1.34 4.16 15.31
N LEU A 176 1.65 5.30 14.68
CA LEU A 176 1.03 6.60 15.01
C LEU A 176 -0.50 6.54 14.85
N TYR A 177 -0.98 5.89 13.79
CA TYR A 177 -2.40 5.70 13.57
C TYR A 177 -3.05 4.88 14.69
N ILE A 178 -2.48 3.74 15.05
CA ILE A 178 -3.00 2.87 16.13
C ILE A 178 -3.03 3.61 17.47
N LEU A 179 -1.97 4.36 17.80
CA LEU A 179 -1.89 5.15 19.03
C LEU A 179 -2.97 6.24 19.07
N ALA A 180 -3.13 7.00 17.98
CA ALA A 180 -4.14 8.05 17.88
C ALA A 180 -5.56 7.48 17.98
N THR A 181 -5.80 6.36 17.30
CA THR A 181 -7.07 5.63 17.28
C THR A 181 -7.43 5.06 18.66
N THR A 182 -6.46 4.47 19.36
CA THR A 182 -6.64 3.92 20.72
C THR A 182 -6.92 5.03 21.73
N LYS A 183 -6.24 6.17 21.63
CA LYS A 183 -6.51 7.34 22.48
C LYS A 183 -7.94 7.86 22.25
N PHE A 184 -8.38 7.97 21.00
CA PHE A 184 -9.74 8.37 20.67
C PHE A 184 -10.79 7.37 21.21
N LEU A 185 -10.50 6.06 21.14
CA LEU A 185 -11.37 5.02 21.68
C LEU A 185 -11.49 5.11 23.21
N ARG A 186 -10.38 5.32 23.92
CA ARG A 186 -10.36 5.47 25.38
C ARG A 186 -11.22 6.65 25.82
N VAL A 187 -11.12 7.80 25.14
CA VAL A 187 -11.96 8.97 25.42
C VAL A 187 -13.44 8.66 25.16
N THR A 188 -13.75 8.02 24.03
CA THR A 188 -15.15 7.68 23.68
C THR A 188 -15.76 6.63 24.63
N ALA A 189 -14.95 5.70 25.14
CA ALA A 189 -15.38 4.68 26.09
C ALA A 189 -15.82 5.28 27.44
N ILE A 190 -15.20 6.38 27.86
CA ILE A 190 -15.60 7.12 29.07
C ILE A 190 -16.99 7.76 28.87
N THR A 191 -17.35 8.13 27.64
CA THR A 191 -18.62 8.82 27.31
C THR A 191 -19.80 7.86 26.99
N ARG A 192 -19.70 6.54 27.28
CA ARG A 192 -20.76 5.52 27.05
C ARG A 192 -21.41 5.53 25.65
N ARG A 193 -20.64 5.70 24.57
CA ARG A 193 -21.11 5.43 23.20
C ARG A 193 -20.72 4.03 22.73
N ASP A 194 -21.56 3.05 23.05
CA ASP A 194 -21.24 1.62 22.85
C ASP A 194 -21.08 1.21 21.38
N GLY A 195 -21.84 1.80 20.45
CA GLY A 195 -21.76 1.46 19.02
C GLY A 195 -20.43 1.80 18.31
N HIS A 196 -19.58 2.63 18.91
CA HIS A 196 -18.29 3.03 18.29
C HIS A 196 -17.14 2.06 18.57
N ARG A 197 -17.31 1.14 19.54
CA ARG A 197 -16.20 0.30 20.03
C ARG A 197 -15.83 -0.80 19.05
N ASP A 198 -16.83 -1.43 18.44
CA ASP A 198 -16.58 -2.55 17.51
C ASP A 198 -16.01 -2.07 16.17
N VAL A 199 -16.43 -0.89 15.70
CA VAL A 199 -15.84 -0.29 14.51
C VAL A 199 -14.37 0.04 14.77
N MET A 200 -14.06 0.59 15.95
CA MET A 200 -12.68 0.94 16.29
C MET A 200 -11.77 -0.26 16.52
N ARG A 201 -12.27 -1.33 17.15
CA ARG A 201 -11.54 -2.60 17.27
C ARG A 201 -11.21 -3.17 15.90
N HIS A 202 -12.15 -3.11 14.95
CA HIS A 202 -11.90 -3.54 13.58
C HIS A 202 -10.84 -2.67 12.89
N LEU A 203 -10.89 -1.34 13.02
CA LEU A 203 -9.89 -0.41 12.48
C LEU A 203 -8.47 -0.73 12.98
N ILE A 204 -8.34 -1.06 14.27
CA ILE A 204 -7.07 -1.50 14.87
C ILE A 204 -6.66 -2.86 14.30
N GLY A 205 -7.56 -3.84 14.26
CA GLY A 205 -7.27 -5.18 13.74
C GLY A 205 -6.78 -5.17 12.29
N VAL A 206 -7.41 -4.37 11.42
CA VAL A 206 -6.97 -4.20 10.03
C VAL A 206 -5.60 -3.52 9.95
N SER A 207 -5.32 -2.52 10.79
CA SER A 207 -4.02 -1.86 10.82
C SER A 207 -2.90 -2.80 11.30
N ILE A 208 -3.20 -3.70 12.25
CA ILE A 208 -2.27 -4.76 12.66
C ILE A 208 -2.01 -5.72 11.50
N LEU A 209 -3.04 -6.10 10.74
CA LEU A 209 -2.88 -6.98 9.58
C LEU A 209 -1.98 -6.34 8.50
N ILE A 210 -2.08 -5.04 8.27
CA ILE A 210 -1.16 -4.30 7.38
C ILE A 210 0.30 -4.45 7.85
N ILE A 211 0.56 -4.24 9.15
CA ILE A 211 1.90 -4.42 9.73
C ILE A 211 2.40 -5.87 9.59
N VAL A 212 1.52 -6.87 9.74
CA VAL A 212 1.89 -8.28 9.52
C VAL A 212 2.30 -8.52 8.07
N LEU A 213 1.57 -7.96 7.09
CA LEU A 213 1.94 -8.03 5.67
C LEU A 213 3.26 -7.31 5.36
N ASP A 214 3.61 -6.28 6.12
CA ASP A 214 4.90 -5.61 6.02
C ASP A 214 6.05 -6.49 6.51
N ILE A 215 5.86 -7.15 7.65
CA ILE A 215 6.87 -8.06 8.22
C ILE A 215 7.13 -9.24 7.27
N THR A 216 6.10 -9.76 6.59
CA THR A 216 6.29 -10.86 5.63
C THR A 216 7.07 -10.44 4.40
N ILE A 217 6.88 -9.23 3.87
CA ILE A 217 7.71 -8.70 2.77
C ILE A 217 9.18 -8.63 3.21
N LEU A 218 9.43 -8.12 4.41
CA LEU A 218 10.77 -8.05 4.98
C LEU A 218 11.38 -9.45 5.17
N ALA A 219 10.60 -10.41 5.66
CA ALA A 219 11.05 -11.79 5.85
C ALA A 219 11.48 -12.45 4.53
N PHE A 220 10.71 -12.29 3.44
CA PHE A 220 11.09 -12.81 2.12
C PHE A 220 12.39 -12.19 1.60
N GLU A 221 12.58 -10.89 1.83
CA GLU A 221 13.79 -10.16 1.43
C GLU A 221 15.04 -10.69 2.16
N TYR A 222 14.96 -10.82 3.49
CA TYR A 222 16.08 -11.32 4.29
C TYR A 222 16.33 -12.82 4.13
N ALA A 223 15.33 -13.58 3.63
CA ALA A 223 15.51 -14.97 3.19
C ALA A 223 16.25 -15.09 1.84
N ASN A 224 16.63 -13.99 1.19
CA ASN A 224 17.25 -13.94 -0.14
C ASN A 224 16.39 -14.58 -1.25
N LEU A 225 15.07 -14.61 -1.08
CA LEU A 225 14.13 -15.19 -2.05
C LEU A 225 13.59 -14.13 -3.01
N TYR A 226 14.46 -13.50 -3.80
CA TYR A 226 14.13 -12.32 -4.63
C TYR A 226 12.88 -12.49 -5.51
N SER A 227 12.76 -13.58 -6.29
CA SER A 227 11.62 -13.78 -7.19
C SER A 227 10.30 -13.99 -6.44
N LEU A 228 10.34 -14.61 -5.26
CA LEU A 228 9.18 -14.75 -4.38
C LEU A 228 8.86 -13.43 -3.68
N GLN A 229 9.87 -12.70 -3.20
CA GLN A 229 9.72 -11.38 -2.58
C GLN A 229 9.00 -10.42 -3.53
N THR A 230 9.45 -10.33 -4.78
CA THR A 230 8.95 -9.33 -5.74
C THR A 230 7.51 -9.63 -6.17
N SER A 231 7.19 -10.90 -6.40
CA SER A 231 5.82 -11.33 -6.69
C SER A 231 4.88 -11.22 -5.48
N TYR A 232 5.34 -11.63 -4.30
CA TYR A 232 4.59 -11.46 -3.05
C TYR A 232 4.35 -10.00 -2.72
N LYS A 233 5.30 -9.10 -3.01
CA LYS A 233 5.15 -7.66 -2.84
C LYS A 233 3.95 -7.12 -3.63
N ALA A 234 3.80 -7.49 -4.89
CA ALA A 234 2.63 -7.09 -5.70
C ALA A 234 1.31 -7.51 -5.01
N LEU A 235 1.24 -8.76 -4.54
CA LEU A 235 0.09 -9.28 -3.83
C LEU A 235 -0.16 -8.51 -2.53
N ALA A 236 0.86 -8.38 -1.68
CA ALA A 236 0.75 -7.73 -0.38
C ALA A 236 0.30 -6.28 -0.51
N TYR A 237 0.88 -5.48 -1.43
CA TYR A 237 0.43 -4.11 -1.68
C TYR A 237 -1.02 -4.04 -2.18
N SER A 238 -1.45 -4.97 -3.06
CA SER A 238 -2.85 -5.03 -3.50
C SER A 238 -3.81 -5.35 -2.34
N VAL A 239 -3.44 -6.28 -1.45
CA VAL A 239 -4.23 -6.64 -0.27
C VAL A 239 -4.28 -5.47 0.71
N LYS A 240 -3.16 -4.79 0.95
CA LYS A 240 -3.12 -3.58 1.79
C LYS A 240 -4.11 -2.54 1.29
N LEU A 241 -4.17 -2.25 -0.01
CA LEU A 241 -5.16 -1.31 -0.56
C LEU A 241 -6.61 -1.75 -0.32
N LYS A 242 -6.92 -3.06 -0.42
CA LYS A 242 -8.27 -3.58 -0.10
C LYS A 242 -8.61 -3.38 1.37
N LEU A 243 -7.66 -3.64 2.26
CA LEU A 243 -7.80 -3.38 3.69
C LEU A 243 -8.05 -1.90 3.95
N GLU A 244 -7.33 -1.01 3.25
CA GLU A 244 -7.53 0.43 3.37
C GLU A 244 -8.88 0.92 2.91
N PHE A 245 -9.37 0.36 1.81
CA PHE A 245 -10.71 0.64 1.31
C PHE A 245 -11.80 0.19 2.30
N SER A 246 -11.64 -0.99 2.92
CA SER A 246 -12.56 -1.46 3.96
C SER A 246 -12.64 -0.50 5.16
N ILE A 247 -11.47 -0.01 5.60
CA ILE A 247 -11.36 0.99 6.67
C ILE A 247 -12.10 2.28 6.30
N LEU A 248 -11.90 2.80 5.10
CA LEU A 248 -12.55 4.03 4.64
C LEU A 248 -14.07 3.91 4.66
N ASN A 249 -14.62 2.84 4.09
CA ASN A 249 -16.06 2.61 4.02
C ASN A 249 -16.70 2.55 5.41
N ARG A 250 -16.04 1.87 6.35
CA ARG A 250 -16.51 1.81 7.74
C ARG A 250 -16.44 3.16 8.46
N LEU A 251 -15.39 3.96 8.20
CA LEU A 251 -15.26 5.29 8.78
C LEU A 251 -16.38 6.22 8.29
N VAL A 252 -16.69 6.18 6.99
CA VAL A 252 -17.78 6.95 6.38
C VAL A 252 -19.14 6.52 6.96
N ALA A 253 -19.39 5.21 7.09
CA ALA A 253 -20.62 4.69 7.66
C ALA A 253 -20.88 5.22 9.09
N VAL A 254 -19.85 5.27 9.94
CA VAL A 254 -19.95 5.82 11.30
C VAL A 254 -20.24 7.33 11.28
N MET A 255 -19.61 8.08 10.37
CA MET A 255 -19.86 9.52 10.26
C MET A 255 -21.28 9.84 9.76
N GLN A 256 -21.82 9.04 8.85
CA GLN A 256 -23.18 9.22 8.33
C GLN A 256 -24.26 8.80 9.34
N GLY A 257 -24.05 7.68 10.07
CA GLY A 257 -24.95 7.29 11.17
C GLY A 257 -25.05 8.35 12.27
N ARG A 258 -24.01 9.19 12.43
CA ARG A 258 -24.00 10.36 13.32
C ARG A 258 -24.94 11.47 12.88
N ARG A 259 -25.14 11.68 11.56
CA ARG A 259 -26.04 12.72 11.02
C ARG A 259 -27.50 12.34 11.21
N VAL A 260 -27.85 11.07 10.99
CA VAL A 260 -29.23 10.56 11.13
C VAL A 260 -29.67 10.54 12.59
N SER A 261 -28.80 10.10 13.51
CA SER A 261 -29.12 10.12 14.95
C SER A 261 -29.26 11.53 15.53
N SER A 262 -28.51 12.51 15.00
CA SER A 262 -28.65 13.92 15.43
C SER A 262 -29.92 14.59 14.91
N SER A 263 -30.42 14.25 13.71
CA SER A 263 -31.65 14.83 13.17
C SER A 263 -32.90 14.27 13.85
N THR A 264 -32.92 12.98 14.18
CA THR A 264 -34.06 12.38 14.91
C THR A 264 -34.16 12.86 16.36
N GLY A 265 -33.03 13.16 17.02
CA GLY A 265 -33.02 13.76 18.36
C GLY A 265 -33.55 15.19 18.38
N ALA A 266 -33.22 16.00 17.36
CA ALA A 266 -33.74 17.36 17.23
C ALA A 266 -35.24 17.39 16.91
N ALA A 267 -35.74 16.49 16.04
CA ALA A 267 -37.16 16.39 15.71
C ALA A 267 -38.05 15.96 16.90
N ARG A 268 -37.52 15.11 17.80
CA ARG A 268 -38.22 14.71 19.04
C ARG A 268 -38.24 15.81 20.11
N ALA A 269 -37.22 16.68 20.14
CA ALA A 269 -37.17 17.81 21.07
C ALA A 269 -38.12 18.95 20.64
N SER A 270 -38.37 19.11 19.33
CA SER A 270 -39.35 20.08 18.82
C SER A 270 -40.82 19.65 19.00
N SER A 271 -41.09 18.35 19.18
CA SER A 271 -42.46 17.85 19.40
C SER A 271 -42.92 17.92 20.86
N SER A 272 -42.03 18.21 21.82
CA SER A 272 -42.37 18.27 23.26
C SER A 272 -42.61 19.68 23.80
N THR A 273 -42.57 20.73 22.96
CA THR A 273 -42.83 22.13 23.36
C THR A 273 -44.21 22.66 22.92
N GLY A 274 -45.11 21.79 22.46
CA GLY A 274 -46.51 22.16 22.22
C GLY A 274 -47.30 22.25 23.53
N VAL A 275 -47.32 23.45 24.14
CA VAL A 275 -48.21 23.79 25.25
C VAL A 275 -49.67 23.72 24.78
N PRO A 276 -50.58 22.98 25.44
CA PRO A 276 -52.01 23.02 25.12
C PRO A 276 -52.61 24.33 25.62
N SER A 277 -53.18 25.11 24.70
CA SER A 277 -54.12 26.18 25.02
C SER A 277 -55.40 25.58 25.58
N SER A 278 -55.70 25.80 26.85
CA SER A 278 -57.03 25.57 27.42
C SER A 278 -57.64 26.91 27.83
N SER A 279 -58.56 27.37 26.99
CA SER A 279 -59.61 28.34 27.27
C SER A 279 -60.63 27.78 28.26
N THR A 280 -60.84 28.42 29.40
CA THR A 280 -62.12 28.95 29.94
C THR A 280 -61.91 29.47 31.35
#